data_AF-A0A1F9QH90-F1
#
_entry.id   AF-A0A1F9QH90-F1
#
_cell.length_a   1.000
_cell.length_b   1.000
_cell.length_c   1.000
_cell.angle_alpha   90.00
_cell.angle_beta   90.00
_cell.angle_gamma   90.00
#
_symmetry.space_group_name_H-M   'P 1'
#
loop_
_entity.id
_entity.type
_entity.pdbx_description
1 polymer ?
#
loop_
_entity_poly.entity_id
_entity_poly.type
_entity_poly.pdbx_seq_one_letter_code
_entity_poly.pdbx_strand_id
1 'polypeptide(L)'
;MKIMITLEAKLEMGQGDIYGTALMGYMPAGTYYKDLVRIFGEPQSGRSPDGKIQVEWFGRINGMVFTIYDYKTCMIPQDNIDWHIGGDIKLVAALVIEYFKKARSEADKEVGP
;
A
#
# COMPACT_ATOMS: atom_id res chain seq x y z
N MET A 1 22.08 -13.13 -15.39
CA MET A 1 22.76 -11.86 -15.07
C MET A 1 22.06 -11.24 -13.88
N LYS A 2 22.79 -10.81 -12.85
CA LYS A 2 22.22 -10.11 -11.69
C LYS A 2 22.51 -8.62 -11.84
N ILE A 3 21.49 -7.79 -11.62
CA ILE A 3 21.63 -6.34 -11.55
C ILE A 3 21.16 -5.89 -10.18
N MET A 4 21.88 -4.93 -9.59
CA MET A 4 21.52 -4.29 -8.32
C MET A 4 21.26 -2.82 -8.61
N ILE A 5 20.09 -2.34 -8.20
CA ILE A 5 19.67 -0.96 -8.40
C ILE A 5 19.41 -0.38 -7.02
N THR A 6 20.02 0.78 -6.74
CA THR A 6 19.70 1.60 -5.58
C THR A 6 18.83 2.75 -6.04
N LEU A 7 17.73 2.98 -5.34
CA LEU A 7 16.81 4.07 -5.63
C LEU A 7 16.38 4.73 -4.32
N GLU A 8 16.19 6.04 -4.36
CA GLU A 8 15.51 6.78 -3.30
C GLU A 8 14.01 6.71 -3.55
N ALA A 9 13.25 6.30 -2.55
CA ALA A 9 11.80 6.24 -2.63
C ALA A 9 11.21 7.52 -1.99
N LYS A 10 10.55 8.33 -2.81
CA LYS A 10 9.77 9.49 -2.39
C LYS A 10 8.30 9.12 -2.34
N LEU A 11 7.75 9.06 -1.13
CA LEU A 11 6.34 8.75 -0.88
C LEU A 11 5.54 10.04 -0.65
N GLU A 12 4.40 10.17 -1.32
CA GLU A 12 3.48 11.30 -1.22
C GLU A 12 2.04 10.79 -1.06
N MET A 13 1.51 10.80 0.17
CA MET A 13 0.14 10.31 0.46
C MET A 13 -0.94 11.34 0.11
N GLY A 14 -2.13 10.87 -0.26
CA GLY A 14 -3.29 11.71 -0.56
C GLY A 14 -3.17 12.56 -1.82
N GLN A 15 -2.22 12.23 -2.70
CA GLN A 15 -1.99 12.89 -3.98
C GLN A 15 -2.23 11.92 -5.12
N GLY A 16 -3.12 12.24 -6.05
CA GLY A 16 -3.31 11.44 -7.26
C GLY A 16 -4.77 11.40 -7.72
N ASP A 17 -4.95 11.34 -9.04
CA ASP A 17 -6.19 10.82 -9.60
C ASP A 17 -6.13 9.30 -9.49
N ILE A 18 -6.98 8.73 -8.65
CA ILE A 18 -7.04 7.27 -8.40
C ILE A 18 -7.83 6.52 -9.46
N TYR A 19 -8.50 7.25 -10.37
CA TYR A 19 -9.24 6.65 -11.46
C TYR A 19 -8.27 6.01 -12.47
N GLY A 20 -8.62 4.80 -12.91
CA GLY A 20 -7.87 4.08 -13.94
C GLY A 20 -6.76 3.17 -13.43
N THR A 21 -6.51 3.10 -12.12
CA THR A 21 -5.59 2.11 -11.56
C THR A 21 -6.15 0.69 -11.70
N ALA A 22 -5.25 -0.29 -11.86
CA ALA A 22 -5.61 -1.70 -11.90
C ALA A 22 -4.75 -2.50 -10.92
N LEU A 23 -5.16 -3.74 -10.61
CA LEU A 23 -4.41 -4.62 -9.72
C LEU A 23 -3.00 -4.89 -10.26
N MET A 24 -1.98 -4.45 -9.53
CA MET A 24 -0.57 -4.63 -9.87
C MET A 24 0.14 -5.62 -8.96
N GLY A 25 -0.39 -5.85 -7.75
CA GLY A 25 0.18 -6.81 -6.80
C GLY A 25 -0.59 -6.85 -5.49
N TYR A 26 0.01 -7.49 -4.49
CA TYR A 26 -0.55 -7.66 -3.16
C TYR A 26 0.48 -7.24 -2.11
N MET A 27 0.02 -6.73 -0.98
CA MET A 27 0.90 -6.52 0.17
C MET A 27 1.47 -7.86 0.67
N PRO A 28 2.63 -7.87 1.33
CA PRO A 28 3.18 -9.08 1.92
C PRO A 28 2.20 -9.77 2.86
N ALA A 29 2.24 -11.11 2.91
CA ALA A 29 1.43 -11.86 3.86
C ALA A 29 1.72 -11.44 5.31
N GLY A 30 0.68 -11.39 6.14
CA GLY A 30 0.77 -10.92 7.52
C GLY A 30 0.88 -9.40 7.64
N THR A 31 0.50 -8.64 6.61
CA THR A 31 0.27 -7.20 6.71
C THR A 31 -1.14 -6.95 7.24
N TYR A 32 -1.23 -6.38 8.44
CA TYR A 32 -2.50 -6.01 9.08
C TYR A 32 -2.83 -4.53 8.80
N TYR A 33 -4.11 -4.16 8.97
CA TYR A 33 -4.56 -2.77 8.88
C TYR A 33 -3.69 -1.79 9.67
N LYS A 34 -3.35 -2.13 10.92
CA LYS A 34 -2.50 -1.31 11.78
C LYS A 34 -1.10 -1.08 11.22
N ASP A 35 -0.57 -2.03 10.46
CA ASP A 35 0.75 -1.88 9.84
C ASP A 35 0.67 -0.86 8.70
N LEU A 36 -0.41 -0.91 7.91
CA LEU A 36 -0.67 0.08 6.86
C LEU A 36 -0.87 1.48 7.47
N VAL A 37 -1.66 1.60 8.53
CA VAL A 37 -1.85 2.88 9.24
C VAL A 37 -0.54 3.43 9.79
N ARG A 38 0.27 2.57 10.42
CA ARG A 38 1.56 2.97 10.97
C ARG A 38 2.53 3.52 9.92
N ILE A 39 2.52 2.95 8.71
CA ILE A 39 3.49 3.27 7.66
C ILE A 39 2.97 4.33 6.67
N PHE A 40 1.69 4.29 6.33
CA PHE A 40 1.07 5.14 5.30
C PHE A 40 0.08 6.18 5.86
N GLY A 41 -0.15 6.20 7.18
CA GLY A 41 -1.17 7.04 7.81
C GLY A 41 -2.58 6.47 7.67
N GLU A 42 -3.61 7.22 8.07
CA GLU A 42 -5.01 6.81 7.90
C GLU A 42 -5.41 6.71 6.42
N PRO A 43 -6.35 5.81 6.06
CA PRO A 43 -6.85 5.69 4.69
C PRO A 43 -7.49 7.01 4.23
N GLN A 44 -7.31 7.35 2.97
CA GLN A 44 -7.83 8.60 2.40
C GLN A 44 -9.27 8.45 1.88
N SER A 45 -9.72 7.21 1.63
CA SER A 45 -11.08 6.93 1.21
C SER A 45 -11.68 5.77 1.99
N GLY A 46 -12.98 5.84 2.23
CA GLY A 46 -13.77 4.80 2.87
C GLY A 46 -14.48 3.90 1.86
N ARG A 47 -15.69 3.45 2.22
CA ARG A 47 -16.44 2.50 1.39
C ARG A 47 -16.73 3.05 0.00
N SER A 48 -16.27 2.33 -1.01
CA SER A 48 -16.55 2.61 -2.42
C SER A 48 -18.05 2.57 -2.75
N PRO A 49 -18.52 3.34 -3.76
CA PRO A 49 -19.94 3.40 -4.14
C PRO A 49 -20.54 2.04 -4.54
N ASP A 50 -19.75 1.14 -5.12
CA ASP A 50 -20.19 -0.21 -5.50
C ASP A 50 -20.01 -1.25 -4.37
N GLY A 51 -19.53 -0.81 -3.22
CA GLY A 51 -19.36 -1.61 -2.01
C GLY A 51 -18.29 -2.68 -2.08
N LYS A 52 -17.41 -2.67 -3.09
CA LYS A 52 -16.34 -3.67 -3.23
C LYS A 52 -15.12 -3.37 -2.35
N ILE A 53 -14.85 -2.10 -2.11
CA ILE A 53 -13.76 -1.61 -1.27
C ILE A 53 -14.38 -0.97 -0.02
N GLN A 54 -13.81 -1.24 1.15
CA GLN A 54 -14.21 -0.63 2.42
C GLN A 54 -13.26 0.48 2.86
N VAL A 55 -11.96 0.35 2.58
CA VAL A 55 -10.95 1.39 2.84
C VAL A 55 -9.90 1.39 1.74
N GLU A 56 -9.38 2.58 1.44
CA GLU A 56 -8.34 2.76 0.42
C GLU A 56 -7.34 3.83 0.85
N TRP A 57 -6.07 3.48 0.71
CA TRP A 57 -4.96 4.43 0.70
C TRP A 57 -4.60 4.74 -0.73
N PHE A 58 -4.24 5.99 -1.00
CA PHE A 58 -3.71 6.37 -2.29
C PHE A 58 -2.64 7.45 -2.18
N GLY A 59 -1.74 7.44 -3.15
CA GLY A 59 -0.64 8.38 -3.19
C GLY A 59 0.23 8.21 -4.42
N ARG A 60 1.42 8.81 -4.35
CA ARG A 60 2.49 8.62 -5.34
C ARG A 60 3.75 8.08 -4.69
N ILE A 61 4.41 7.15 -5.38
CA ILE A 61 5.77 6.72 -5.07
C ILE A 61 6.66 7.02 -6.28
N ASN A 62 7.65 7.88 -6.09
CA ASN A 62 8.48 8.42 -7.18
C ASN A 62 7.64 8.98 -8.35
N GLY A 63 6.57 9.71 -8.00
CA GLY A 63 5.65 10.30 -8.97
C GLY A 63 4.65 9.33 -9.61
N MET A 64 4.77 8.02 -9.40
CA MET A 64 3.82 7.02 -9.92
C MET A 64 2.66 6.81 -8.96
N VAL A 65 1.42 6.82 -9.47
CA VAL A 65 0.20 6.61 -8.66
C VAL A 65 0.17 5.18 -8.15
N PHE A 66 -0.21 5.03 -6.88
CA PHE A 66 -0.55 3.73 -6.29
C PHE A 66 -1.80 3.84 -5.42
N THR A 67 -2.46 2.70 -5.25
CA THR A 67 -3.49 2.52 -4.22
C THR A 67 -3.18 1.27 -3.39
N ILE A 68 -3.64 1.23 -2.14
CA ILE A 68 -3.68 0.03 -1.30
C ILE A 68 -5.10 -0.11 -0.81
N TYR A 69 -5.75 -1.24 -1.05
CA TYR A 69 -7.18 -1.39 -0.79
C TYR A 69 -7.57 -2.82 -0.47
N ASP A 70 -8.65 -2.99 0.29
CA ASP A 70 -9.33 -4.27 0.39
C ASP A 70 -10.25 -4.46 -0.82
N TYR A 71 -10.48 -5.71 -1.26
CA TYR A 71 -11.33 -5.94 -2.42
C TYR A 71 -12.24 -7.15 -2.24
N LYS A 72 -13.54 -6.87 -2.19
CA LYS A 72 -14.63 -7.86 -2.04
C LYS A 72 -14.43 -8.80 -0.85
N THR A 73 -13.78 -8.34 0.20
CA THR A 73 -13.62 -9.10 1.43
C THR A 73 -14.90 -9.05 2.27
N CYS A 74 -15.18 -10.12 3.01
CA CYS A 74 -16.26 -10.16 4.00
C CYS A 74 -15.80 -9.74 5.40
N MET A 75 -14.49 -9.51 5.59
CA MET A 75 -13.89 -9.10 6.86
C MET A 75 -14.00 -7.59 7.03
N ILE A 76 -14.12 -7.12 8.28
CA ILE A 76 -13.92 -5.68 8.55
C ILE A 76 -12.45 -5.32 8.30
N PRO A 77 -12.13 -4.06 7.92
CA PRO A 77 -10.75 -3.66 7.58
C PRO A 77 -9.72 -4.01 8.65
N GLN A 78 -10.06 -3.86 9.93
CA GLN A 78 -9.16 -4.10 11.06
C GLN A 78 -8.69 -5.55 11.17
N ASP A 79 -9.50 -6.50 10.71
CA ASP A 79 -9.20 -7.94 10.71
C ASP A 79 -8.66 -8.42 9.35
N ASN A 80 -8.59 -7.53 8.35
CA ASN A 80 -8.16 -7.89 7.02
C ASN A 80 -6.62 -8.01 6.91
N ILE A 81 -6.19 -9.05 6.18
CA ILE A 81 -4.79 -9.34 5.88
C ILE A 81 -4.52 -9.48 4.37
N ASP A 82 -5.57 -9.36 3.55
CA ASP A 82 -5.48 -9.45 2.09
C ASP A 82 -5.68 -8.05 1.48
N TRP A 83 -4.56 -7.43 1.10
CA TRP A 83 -4.53 -6.06 0.60
C TRP A 83 -3.99 -6.04 -0.82
N HIS A 84 -4.78 -5.48 -1.72
CA HIS A 84 -4.42 -5.27 -3.11
C HIS A 84 -3.58 -4.00 -3.23
N ILE A 85 -2.68 -3.98 -4.22
CA ILE A 85 -1.94 -2.79 -4.63
C ILE A 85 -2.37 -2.43 -6.06
N GLY A 86 -2.94 -1.24 -6.21
CA GLY A 86 -3.31 -0.67 -7.49
C GLY A 86 -2.19 0.20 -8.07
N GLY A 87 -2.18 0.35 -9.39
CA GLY A 87 -1.31 1.27 -10.11
C GLY A 87 -1.42 1.07 -11.62
N ASP A 88 -0.54 1.73 -12.37
CA ASP A 88 -0.51 1.62 -13.84
C ASP A 88 0.45 0.54 -14.33
N ILE A 89 1.49 0.23 -13.55
CA ILE A 89 2.54 -0.73 -13.88
C ILE A 89 2.98 -1.54 -12.66
N LYS A 90 3.43 -2.78 -12.88
CA LYS A 90 3.89 -3.69 -11.82
C LYS A 90 5.06 -3.15 -10.99
N LEU A 91 5.87 -2.25 -11.56
CA LEU A 91 6.96 -1.60 -10.83
C LEU A 91 6.46 -0.83 -9.61
N VAL A 92 5.28 -0.21 -9.70
CA VAL A 92 4.66 0.51 -8.58
C VAL A 92 4.46 -0.41 -7.38
N ALA A 93 3.85 -1.58 -7.61
CA ALA A 93 3.64 -2.55 -6.54
C ALA A 93 4.96 -3.02 -5.91
N ALA A 94 5.99 -3.27 -6.72
CA ALA A 94 7.31 -3.64 -6.20
C ALA A 94 7.90 -2.54 -5.31
N LEU A 95 7.81 -1.27 -5.71
CA LEU A 95 8.31 -0.13 -4.92
C LEU A 95 7.53 0.05 -3.61
N VAL A 96 6.20 -0.03 -3.65
CA VAL A 96 5.35 0.05 -2.45
C VAL A 96 5.69 -1.06 -1.46
N ILE A 97 5.87 -2.30 -1.95
CA ILE A 97 6.23 -3.44 -1.12
C ILE A 97 7.60 -3.25 -0.46
N GLU A 98 8.63 -2.85 -1.22
CA GLU A 98 9.97 -2.66 -0.67
C GLU A 98 10.02 -1.47 0.29
N TYR A 99 9.32 -0.37 0.00
CA TYR A 99 9.15 0.74 0.92
C TYR A 99 8.51 0.27 2.24
N PHE A 100 7.39 -0.47 2.15
CA PHE A 100 6.69 -0.99 3.33
C PHE A 100 7.57 -1.89 4.19
N LYS A 101 8.27 -2.86 3.57
CA LYS A 101 9.17 -3.77 4.31
C LYS A 101 10.27 -3.00 5.03
N LYS A 102 10.88 -2.02 4.34
CA LYS A 102 11.95 -1.20 4.87
C LYS A 102 11.46 -0.37 6.06
N ALA A 103 10.38 0.38 5.86
CA ALA A 103 9.79 1.24 6.90
C ALA A 103 9.31 0.43 8.10
N ARG A 104 8.65 -0.72 7.88
CA ARG A 104 8.25 -1.63 8.97
C ARG A 104 9.45 -2.12 9.77
N SER A 105 10.52 -2.55 9.09
CA SER A 105 11.74 -3.02 9.77
C SER A 105 12.45 -1.94 10.59
N GLU A 106 12.30 -0.68 10.23
CA GLU A 106 12.86 0.45 10.98
C GLU A 106 11.98 0.79 12.17
N ALA A 107 10.67 0.86 11.95
CA ALA A 107 9.71 1.11 13.00
C ALA A 107 9.76 0.00 14.08
N ASP A 108 9.94 -1.27 13.71
CA ASP A 108 10.06 -2.38 14.68
C ASP A 108 11.33 -2.29 15.54
N LYS A 109 12.39 -1.62 15.07
CA LYS A 109 13.62 -1.39 15.86
C LYS A 109 13.45 -0.27 16.87
N GLU A 110 12.62 0.72 16.57
CA GLU A 110 12.35 1.86 17.46
C GLU A 110 11.50 1.45 18.67
N VAL A 111 10.73 0.35 18.56
CA VAL A 111 9.91 -0.22 19.63
C VAL A 111 10.71 -1.31 20.39
N GLY A 112 12.00 -1.07 20.63
CA GLY A 112 12.87 -1.99 21.39
C GLY A 112 12.26 -2.44 22.74
N PRO A 113 12.68 -3.61 23.25
CA PRO A 113 11.93 -4.47 24.18
C PRO A 113 11.40 -3.79 25.45
#